data_AF-A0AAQ3V4E6-F1
#
_entry.id   AF-A0AAQ3V4E6-F1
#
_cell.length_a   1.000
_cell.length_b   1.000
_cell.length_c   1.000
_cell.angle_alpha   90.00
_cell.angle_beta   90.00
_cell.angle_gamma   90.00
#
_symmetry.space_group_name_H-M   'P 1'
#
loop_
_entity.id
_entity.type
_entity.pdbx_description
1 polymer ?
#
loop_
_entity_poly.entity_id
_entity_poly.type
_entity_poly.pdbx_seq_one_letter_code
_entity_poly.pdbx_strand_id
1 'polypeptide(L)'
;MGSKQAAVAKTAADAAMMTAKHAGTRALANVRLEWLQSLRDTLSEYHSILMSWEDDEPAKTDADYRRLSYLGTQLDLLLNQRKKYQQALWQVSDDILKMETRDERQAQDERLVIAAREVLDFHWRKIKAEIVGGAALQEPPYERPPQSADAGR
;
A
#
# COMPACT_ATOMS: atom_id res chain seq x y z
N MET A 1 10.60 -54.39 14.34
CA MET A 1 10.89 -53.50 13.19
C MET A 1 9.80 -52.44 12.95
N GLY A 2 8.51 -52.68 13.26
CA GLY A 2 7.42 -51.72 12.98
C GLY A 2 7.44 -50.39 13.74
N SER A 3 7.93 -50.30 14.98
CA SER A 3 7.94 -49.04 15.75
C SER A 3 8.91 -47.99 15.20
N LYS A 4 10.07 -48.42 14.68
CA LYS A 4 11.06 -47.53 14.04
C LYS A 4 10.54 -47.01 12.70
N GLN A 5 9.87 -47.85 11.90
CA GLN A 5 9.23 -47.42 10.65
C GLN A 5 8.07 -46.43 10.88
N ALA A 6 7.26 -46.65 11.92
CA ALA A 6 6.18 -45.72 12.29
C ALA A 6 6.71 -44.34 12.73
N ALA A 7 7.80 -44.29 13.50
CA ALA A 7 8.42 -43.04 13.94
C ALA A 7 9.03 -42.24 12.76
N VAL A 8 9.67 -42.94 11.82
CA VAL A 8 10.20 -42.34 10.59
C VAL A 8 9.06 -41.81 9.71
N ALA A 9 7.98 -42.58 9.54
CA ALA A 9 6.81 -42.15 8.78
C ALA A 9 6.15 -40.90 9.38
N LYS A 10 6.03 -40.83 10.72
CA LYS A 10 5.52 -39.64 11.41
C LYS A 10 6.41 -38.41 11.17
N THR A 11 7.73 -38.57 11.31
CA THR A 11 8.70 -37.48 11.08
C THR A 11 8.64 -36.97 9.63
N ALA A 12 8.53 -37.88 8.67
CA ALA A 12 8.39 -37.54 7.26
C ALA A 12 7.06 -36.80 6.98
N ALA A 13 5.95 -37.23 7.59
CA ALA A 13 4.67 -36.56 7.48
C ALA A 13 4.69 -35.14 8.09
N ASP A 14 5.30 -34.98 9.27
CA ASP A 14 5.47 -33.68 9.92
C ASP A 14 6.32 -32.73 9.04
N ALA A 15 7.42 -33.24 8.46
CA ALA A 15 8.27 -32.47 7.54
C ALA A 15 7.54 -32.08 6.24
N ALA A 16 6.73 -32.98 5.67
CA ALA A 16 5.92 -32.70 4.48
C ALA A 16 4.84 -31.64 4.78
N MET A 17 4.18 -31.72 5.94
CA MET A 17 3.20 -30.73 6.37
C MET A 17 3.83 -29.35 6.57
N MET A 18 5.00 -29.30 7.22
CA MET A 18 5.77 -28.05 7.37
C MET A 18 6.19 -27.47 6.01
N THR A 19 6.63 -28.31 5.08
CA THR A 19 6.98 -27.89 3.72
C THR A 19 5.78 -27.30 2.98
N ALA A 20 4.62 -27.96 3.03
CA ALA A 20 3.39 -27.48 2.42
C ALA A 20 2.95 -26.14 3.03
N LYS A 21 3.05 -25.99 4.36
CA LYS A 21 2.74 -24.74 5.05
C LYS A 21 3.65 -23.60 4.59
N HIS A 22 4.97 -23.84 4.54
CA HIS A 22 5.92 -22.83 4.05
C HIS A 22 5.69 -22.46 2.58
N ALA A 23 5.34 -23.42 1.73
CA ALA A 23 4.99 -23.16 0.33
C ALA A 23 3.75 -22.25 0.23
N GLY A 24 2.69 -22.53 1.00
CA GLY A 24 1.50 -21.69 1.07
C GLY A 24 1.79 -20.27 1.57
N THR A 25 2.61 -20.14 2.62
CA THR A 25 3.04 -18.83 3.14
C THR A 25 3.79 -18.01 2.09
N ARG A 26 4.70 -18.63 1.33
CA ARG A 26 5.45 -17.93 0.27
C ARG A 26 4.54 -17.50 -0.88
N ALA A 27 3.61 -18.35 -1.30
CA ALA A 27 2.65 -18.00 -2.35
C ALA A 27 1.81 -16.78 -1.95
N LEU A 28 1.31 -16.75 -0.71
CA LEU A 28 0.56 -15.60 -0.19
C LEU A 28 1.43 -14.33 -0.09
N ALA A 29 2.69 -14.48 0.32
CA ALA A 29 3.63 -13.36 0.36
C ALA A 29 3.83 -12.75 -1.03
N ASN A 30 3.98 -13.57 -2.07
CA ASN A 30 4.14 -13.07 -3.45
C ASN A 30 2.93 -12.25 -3.90
N VAL A 31 1.70 -12.75 -3.69
CA VAL A 31 0.47 -12.00 -4.03
C VAL A 31 0.43 -10.64 -3.31
N ARG A 32 0.89 -10.58 -2.06
CA ARG A 32 0.93 -9.32 -1.30
C ARG A 32 2.04 -8.38 -1.74
N LEU A 33 3.18 -8.91 -2.21
CA LEU A 33 4.23 -8.10 -2.82
C LEU A 33 3.77 -7.51 -4.15
N GLU A 34 3.04 -8.27 -4.95
CA GLU A 34 2.39 -7.77 -6.17
C GLU A 34 1.37 -6.67 -5.85
N TRP A 35 0.55 -6.85 -4.82
CA TRP A 35 -0.36 -5.79 -4.35
C TRP A 35 0.39 -4.53 -3.89
N LEU A 36 1.47 -4.66 -3.12
CA LEU A 36 2.30 -3.52 -2.70
C LEU A 36 2.93 -2.78 -3.89
N GLN A 37 3.42 -3.55 -4.87
CA GLN A 37 4.02 -3.01 -6.08
C GLN A 37 2.98 -2.22 -6.89
N SER A 38 1.79 -2.79 -7.10
CA SER A 38 0.68 -2.11 -7.77
C SER A 38 0.27 -0.83 -7.07
N LEU A 39 0.16 -0.83 -5.73
CA LEU A 39 -0.16 0.37 -4.97
C LEU A 39 0.89 1.47 -5.16
N ARG A 40 2.18 1.12 -5.10
CA ARG A 40 3.27 2.07 -5.31
C ARG A 40 3.21 2.68 -6.71
N ASP A 41 3.02 1.85 -7.72
CA ASP A 41 3.03 2.30 -9.12
C ASP A 41 1.80 3.16 -9.43
N THR A 42 0.61 2.76 -8.96
CA THR A 42 -0.62 3.57 -9.08
C THR A 42 -0.46 4.92 -8.39
N LEU A 43 0.06 4.98 -7.16
CA LEU A 43 0.30 6.25 -6.45
C LEU A 43 1.30 7.13 -7.19
N SER A 44 2.40 6.56 -7.65
CA SER A 44 3.46 7.31 -8.34
C SER A 44 2.95 7.93 -9.63
N GLU A 45 2.17 7.19 -10.41
CA GLU A 45 1.60 7.68 -11.66
C GLU A 45 0.47 8.70 -11.41
N TYR A 46 -0.39 8.42 -10.43
CA TYR A 46 -1.46 9.34 -10.05
C TYR A 46 -0.89 10.70 -9.65
N HIS A 47 0.13 10.68 -8.79
CA HIS A 47 0.81 11.88 -8.33
C HIS A 47 1.58 12.59 -9.45
N SER A 48 2.25 11.87 -10.35
CA SER A 48 3.00 12.52 -11.45
C SER A 48 2.07 13.25 -12.44
N ILE A 49 0.88 12.72 -12.69
CA ILE A 49 -0.12 13.40 -13.54
C ILE A 49 -0.63 14.67 -12.85
N LEU A 50 -0.86 14.63 -11.54
CA LEU A 50 -1.31 15.79 -10.76
C LEU A 50 -0.22 16.88 -10.65
N MET A 51 1.05 16.49 -10.52
CA MET A 51 2.18 17.42 -10.41
C MET A 51 2.61 18.04 -11.75
N SER A 52 2.24 17.40 -12.86
CA SER A 52 2.46 17.94 -14.22
C SER A 52 1.34 18.88 -14.67
N TRP A 53 0.39 19.20 -13.79
CA TRP A 53 -0.61 20.23 -14.07
C TRP A 53 -0.04 21.59 -13.67
N GLU A 54 0.25 22.43 -14.67
CA GLU A 54 0.62 23.83 -14.49
C GLU A 54 -0.64 24.72 -14.52
N ASP A 55 -0.59 25.81 -13.76
CA ASP A 55 -1.76 26.66 -13.52
C ASP A 55 -2.12 27.52 -14.76
N ASP A 56 -1.14 27.82 -15.60
CA ASP A 56 -1.27 28.65 -16.81
C ASP A 56 -1.39 27.84 -18.12
N GLU A 57 -1.33 26.52 -18.05
CA GLU A 57 -1.47 25.63 -19.20
C GLU A 57 -2.95 25.31 -19.49
N PRO A 58 -3.30 24.96 -20.75
CA PRO A 58 -4.65 24.52 -21.07
C PRO A 58 -5.07 23.37 -20.15
N ALA A 59 -6.38 23.34 -19.81
CA ALA A 59 -6.96 22.28 -19.01
C ALA A 59 -6.54 20.90 -19.54
N LYS A 60 -6.31 19.96 -18.60
CA LYS A 60 -5.88 18.58 -18.88
C LYS A 60 -6.66 17.96 -20.04
N THR A 61 -5.99 17.08 -20.80
CA THR A 61 -6.65 16.39 -21.90
C THR A 61 -7.71 15.43 -21.35
N ASP A 62 -8.71 15.09 -22.16
CA ASP A 62 -9.66 14.01 -21.83
C ASP A 62 -8.96 12.70 -21.45
N ALA A 63 -7.77 12.45 -22.03
CA ALA A 63 -6.96 11.28 -21.72
C ALA A 63 -6.42 11.33 -20.28
N ASP A 64 -5.93 12.48 -19.84
CA ASP A 64 -5.44 12.68 -18.47
C ASP A 64 -6.57 12.52 -17.44
N TYR A 65 -7.74 13.10 -17.69
CA TYR A 65 -8.91 12.95 -16.81
C TYR A 65 -9.35 11.49 -16.70
N ARG A 66 -9.42 10.77 -17.82
CA ARG A 66 -9.73 9.33 -17.82
C ARG A 66 -8.67 8.55 -17.06
N ARG A 67 -7.39 8.92 -17.20
CA ARG A 67 -6.30 8.25 -16.51
C ARG A 67 -6.34 8.49 -15.00
N LEU A 68 -6.57 9.71 -14.54
CA LEU A 68 -6.75 10.04 -13.13
C LEU A 68 -7.97 9.33 -12.54
N SER A 69 -9.09 9.28 -13.26
CA SER A 69 -10.29 8.54 -12.82
C SER A 69 -10.02 7.04 -12.66
N TYR A 70 -9.30 6.45 -13.63
CA TYR A 70 -8.88 5.05 -13.57
C TYR A 70 -7.95 4.79 -12.38
N LEU A 71 -6.91 5.61 -12.21
CA LEU A 71 -5.93 5.46 -11.13
C LEU A 71 -6.57 5.70 -9.75
N GLY A 72 -7.45 6.70 -9.62
CA GLY A 72 -8.21 6.93 -8.39
C GLY A 72 -9.11 5.74 -8.02
N THR A 73 -9.76 5.11 -9.01
CA THR A 73 -10.53 3.88 -8.80
C THR A 73 -9.63 2.72 -8.36
N GLN A 74 -8.43 2.59 -8.95
CA GLN A 74 -7.46 1.59 -8.51
C GLN A 74 -7.02 1.82 -7.06
N LEU A 75 -6.75 3.07 -6.65
CA LEU A 75 -6.42 3.40 -5.27
C LEU A 75 -7.53 2.99 -4.31
N ASP A 76 -8.80 3.26 -4.64
CA ASP A 76 -9.93 2.87 -3.80
C ASP A 76 -10.07 1.34 -3.67
N LEU A 77 -9.82 0.58 -4.74
CA LEU A 77 -9.86 -0.88 -4.71
C LEU A 77 -8.67 -1.50 -3.98
N LEU A 78 -7.48 -0.90 -4.09
CA LEU A 78 -6.27 -1.39 -3.45
C LEU A 78 -6.25 -1.10 -1.95
N LEU A 79 -6.88 0.00 -1.51
CA LEU A 79 -6.88 0.45 -0.13
C LEU A 79 -8.12 -0.05 0.64
N ASN A 80 -7.89 -0.56 1.84
CA ASN A 80 -8.96 -0.95 2.75
C ASN A 80 -9.42 0.25 3.57
N GLN A 81 -10.54 0.86 3.16
CA GLN A 81 -11.13 2.03 3.81
C GLN A 81 -11.56 1.83 5.27
N ARG A 82 -11.60 0.57 5.78
CA ARG A 82 -11.85 0.30 7.21
C ARG A 82 -10.59 0.49 8.07
N LYS A 83 -9.42 0.59 7.46
CA LYS A 83 -8.13 0.77 8.13
C LYS A 83 -7.73 2.23 8.07
N LYS A 84 -7.67 2.89 9.23
CA LYS A 84 -7.46 4.35 9.32
C LYS A 84 -6.21 4.83 8.57
N TYR A 85 -5.10 4.09 8.65
CA TYR A 85 -3.85 4.45 7.95
C TYR A 85 -3.96 4.33 6.42
N GLN A 86 -4.78 3.40 5.90
CA GLN A 86 -5.04 3.28 4.46
C GLN A 86 -6.07 4.32 3.99
N GLN A 87 -7.09 4.58 4.81
CA GLN A 87 -8.03 5.67 4.58
C GLN A 87 -7.33 7.03 4.57
N ALA A 88 -6.32 7.23 5.43
CA ALA A 88 -5.52 8.45 5.46
C ALA A 88 -4.81 8.70 4.12
N LEU A 89 -4.15 7.66 3.58
CA LEU A 89 -3.50 7.74 2.28
C LEU A 89 -4.50 8.04 1.16
N TRP A 90 -5.66 7.38 1.18
CA TRP A 90 -6.72 7.66 0.21
C TRP A 90 -7.19 9.12 0.29
N GLN A 91 -7.45 9.61 1.51
CA GLN A 91 -7.93 10.97 1.72
C GLN A 91 -6.92 12.02 1.26
N VAL A 92 -5.62 11.83 1.54
CA VAL A 92 -4.58 12.75 1.07
C VAL A 92 -4.53 12.77 -0.46
N SER A 93 -4.65 11.61 -1.10
CA SER A 93 -4.66 11.51 -2.57
C SER A 93 -5.87 12.24 -3.18
N ASP A 94 -7.05 12.05 -2.59
CA ASP A 94 -8.30 12.69 -2.99
C ASP A 94 -8.32 14.21 -2.70
N ASP A 95 -7.72 14.64 -1.59
CA ASP A 95 -7.53 16.06 -1.26
C ASP A 95 -6.69 16.76 -2.35
N ILE A 96 -5.56 16.15 -2.75
CA ILE A 96 -4.65 16.71 -3.78
C ILE A 96 -5.35 16.84 -5.14
N LEU A 97 -6.18 15.87 -5.52
CA LEU A 97 -6.94 15.94 -6.78
C LEU A 97 -7.90 17.14 -6.84
N LYS A 98 -8.41 17.56 -5.69
CA LYS A 98 -9.39 18.65 -5.57
C LYS A 98 -8.74 20.04 -5.50
N MET A 99 -7.41 20.10 -5.37
CA MET A 99 -6.68 21.36 -5.30
C MET A 99 -6.52 21.99 -6.68
N GLU A 100 -6.70 23.30 -6.73
CA GLU A 100 -6.73 24.05 -7.99
C GLU A 100 -5.32 24.31 -8.49
N THR A 101 -4.41 24.72 -7.60
CA THR A 101 -3.06 25.16 -8.00
C THR A 101 -2.00 24.08 -7.79
N ARG A 102 -0.94 24.16 -8.60
CA ARG A 102 0.23 23.28 -8.48
C ARG A 102 0.93 23.45 -7.14
N ASP A 103 1.02 24.68 -6.65
CA ASP A 103 1.68 24.98 -5.38
C ASP A 103 0.91 24.38 -4.19
N GLU A 104 -0.42 24.44 -4.18
CA GLU A 104 -1.25 23.76 -3.18
C GLU A 104 -1.05 22.25 -3.20
N ARG A 105 -1.05 21.65 -4.40
CA ARG A 105 -0.81 20.22 -4.59
C ARG A 105 0.58 19.84 -4.05
N GLN A 106 1.61 20.60 -4.41
CA GLN A 106 3.00 20.35 -4.02
C GLN A 106 3.21 20.51 -2.50
N ALA A 107 2.49 21.42 -1.86
CA ALA A 107 2.51 21.57 -0.40
C ALA A 107 2.02 20.31 0.35
N GLN A 108 1.32 19.39 -0.32
CA GLN A 108 0.89 18.12 0.26
C GLN A 108 1.85 16.95 -0.01
N ASP A 109 2.94 17.13 -0.77
CA ASP A 109 3.86 16.05 -1.15
C ASP A 109 4.36 15.28 0.07
N GLU A 110 4.80 16.01 1.10
CA GLU A 110 5.29 15.40 2.34
C GLU A 110 4.20 14.57 3.02
N ARG A 111 2.97 15.10 3.09
CA ARG A 111 1.82 14.43 3.68
C ARG A 111 1.47 13.15 2.93
N LEU A 112 1.50 13.18 1.59
CA LEU A 112 1.25 12.02 0.74
C LEU A 112 2.33 10.95 0.93
N VAL A 113 3.60 11.35 0.93
CA VAL A 113 4.74 10.44 1.10
C VAL A 113 4.73 9.78 2.47
N ILE A 114 4.41 10.53 3.54
CA ILE A 114 4.29 9.98 4.90
C ILE A 114 3.17 8.93 4.94
N ALA A 115 1.96 9.27 4.47
CA ALA A 115 0.84 8.35 4.46
C ALA A 115 1.12 7.09 3.61
N ALA A 116 1.80 7.26 2.47
CA ALA A 116 2.21 6.14 1.62
C ALA A 116 3.22 5.22 2.33
N ARG A 117 4.25 5.80 2.98
CA ARG A 117 5.26 5.04 3.73
C ARG A 117 4.63 4.25 4.87
N GLU A 118 3.70 4.82 5.62
CA GLU A 118 3.01 4.11 6.69
C GLU A 118 2.32 2.83 6.20
N VAL A 119 1.61 2.92 5.07
CA VAL A 119 0.93 1.77 4.45
C VAL A 119 1.96 0.75 3.95
N LEU A 120 2.93 1.18 3.14
CA LEU A 120 3.91 0.31 2.51
C LEU A 120 4.81 -0.38 3.54
N ASP A 121 5.33 0.35 4.53
CA ASP A 121 6.22 -0.18 5.55
C ASP A 121 5.52 -1.12 6.51
N PHE A 122 4.27 -0.84 6.89
CA PHE A 122 3.48 -1.75 7.72
C PHE A 122 3.29 -3.10 7.03
N HIS A 123 2.84 -3.10 5.78
CA HIS A 123 2.56 -4.33 5.05
C HIS A 123 3.85 -5.06 4.66
N TRP A 124 4.93 -4.36 4.33
CA TRP A 124 6.24 -4.97 4.11
C TRP A 124 6.74 -5.70 5.35
N ARG A 125 6.68 -5.07 6.54
CA ARG A 125 7.03 -5.71 7.81
C ARG A 125 6.14 -6.90 8.10
N LYS A 126 4.83 -6.79 7.80
CA LYS A 126 3.87 -7.89 8.00
C LYS A 126 4.21 -9.10 7.14
N ILE A 127 4.53 -8.89 5.86
CA ILE A 127 4.97 -9.95 4.95
C ILE A 127 6.22 -10.64 5.50
N LYS A 128 7.24 -9.86 5.92
CA LYS A 128 8.45 -10.45 6.52
C LYS A 128 8.10 -11.30 7.74
N ALA A 129 7.35 -10.75 8.69
CA ALA A 129 6.98 -11.43 9.93
C ALA A 129 6.28 -12.76 9.64
N GLU A 130 5.34 -12.79 8.69
CA GLU A 130 4.64 -14.02 8.32
C GLU A 130 5.56 -15.06 7.66
N ILE A 131 6.52 -14.64 6.84
CA ILE A 131 7.50 -15.56 6.23
C ILE A 131 8.42 -16.19 7.28
N VAL A 132 8.90 -15.41 8.26
CA VAL A 132 9.77 -15.91 9.33
C VAL A 132 9.04 -16.54 10.51
N GLY A 133 7.69 -16.55 10.51
CA GLY A 133 6.88 -17.08 11.62
C GLY A 133 6.86 -16.19 12.86
N GLY A 134 7.08 -14.89 12.70
CA GLY A 134 7.02 -13.87 13.76
C GLY A 134 5.60 -13.54 14.21
N ALA A 135 5.50 -12.79 15.30
CA ALA A 135 4.22 -12.37 15.89
C ALA A 135 3.43 -11.43 14.97
N ALA A 136 2.11 -11.38 15.18
CA ALA A 136 1.23 -10.42 14.50
C ALA A 136 1.64 -8.99 14.86
N LEU A 137 1.85 -8.16 13.82
CA LEU A 137 2.16 -6.75 14.01
C LEU A 137 0.90 -5.97 14.40
N GLN A 138 1.07 -5.02 15.33
CA GLN A 138 0.06 -3.99 15.56
C GLN A 138 0.00 -3.02 14.38
N GLU A 139 -1.21 -2.63 14.00
CA GLU A 139 -1.43 -1.57 13.02
C GLU A 139 -0.78 -0.27 13.50
N PRO A 140 -0.22 0.54 12.59
CA PRO A 140 0.37 1.82 12.97
C PRO A 140 -0.69 2.67 13.68
N PRO A 141 -0.31 3.39 14.77
CA PRO A 141 -1.21 4.35 15.38
C PRO A 141 -1.61 5.37 14.32
N TYR A 142 -2.91 5.68 14.23
CA TYR A 142 -3.36 6.75 13.35
C TYR A 142 -3.05 8.08 14.02
N GLU A 143 -1.99 8.72 13.59
CA GLU A 143 -1.78 10.15 13.80
C GLU A 143 -2.34 10.86 12.57
N ARG A 144 -3.29 11.77 12.78
CA ARG A 144 -3.78 12.59 11.67
C ARG A 144 -2.56 13.35 11.13
N PRO A 145 -2.22 13.21 9.84
CA PRO A 145 -1.12 13.98 9.28
C PRO A 145 -1.38 15.46 9.55
N PRO A 146 -0.36 16.25 9.93
CA PRO A 146 -0.54 17.67 10.18
C PRO A 146 -1.24 18.30 8.98
N GLN A 147 -2.36 18.99 9.23
CA GLN A 147 -2.92 19.86 8.20
C GLN A 147 -1.85 20.90 7.91
N SER A 148 -1.49 21.08 6.63
CA SER A 148 -0.67 22.21 6.22
C SER A 148 -1.32 23.45 6.83
N ALA A 149 -0.61 24.10 7.77
CA ALA A 149 -1.07 25.33 8.37
C ALA A 149 -1.44 26.29 7.23
N ASP A 150 -2.56 27.00 7.39
CA ASP A 150 -3.00 28.08 6.50
C ASP A 150 -1.77 28.74 5.86
N ALA A 151 -1.66 28.60 4.53
CA ALA A 151 -0.84 29.48 3.73
C ALA A 151 -1.54 30.85 3.72
N GLY A 152 -1.55 31.49 4.89
CA GLY A 152 -2.10 32.79 5.16
C GLY A 152 -0.97 33.71 5.56
N ARG A 153 -0.30 34.29 4.56
CA ARG A 153 0.10 35.70 4.48
C ARG A 153 0.79 36.01 3.17
#